data_AF-A0A3Q9C9L3-F1
#
_entry.id   AF-A0A3Q9C9L3-F1
#
_cell.length_a   1.000
_cell.length_b   1.000
_cell.length_c   1.000
_cell.angle_alpha   90.00
_cell.angle_beta   90.00
_cell.angle_gamma   90.00
#
_symmetry.space_group_name_H-M   'P 1'
#
loop_
_entity.id
_entity.type
_entity.pdbx_description
1 polymer ?
#
loop_
_entity_poly.entity_id
_entity_poly.type
_entity_poly.pdbx_seq_one_letter_code
_entity_poly.pdbx_strand_id
1 'polypeptide(L)'
;MDVIDQFSQTDFTHIVDDRADVHISSRDGRFYLGYFPNGRPGGADEDWVTGEGWVIAVTGTANVPGYRIAFSTDTPAEIVADAAARILSTSRPL
;
A
#
# COMPACT_ATOMS: atom_id res chain seq x y z
N MET A 1 -3.57 -9.63 -13.90
CA MET A 1 -4.13 -8.35 -13.44
C MET A 1 -3.10 -7.81 -12.49
N ASP A 2 -2.46 -6.72 -12.85
CA ASP A 2 -1.39 -6.18 -12.03
C ASP A 2 -2.03 -5.54 -10.79
N VAL A 3 -1.31 -5.52 -9.66
CA VAL A 3 -1.83 -5.00 -8.37
C VAL A 3 -2.45 -3.61 -8.55
N ILE A 4 -1.83 -2.78 -9.40
CA ILE A 4 -2.24 -1.40 -9.70
C ILE A 4 -3.61 -1.35 -10.40
N ASP A 5 -3.97 -2.34 -11.20
CA ASP A 5 -5.24 -2.38 -11.95
C ASP A 5 -6.46 -2.49 -11.04
N GLN A 6 -6.28 -2.89 -9.78
CA GLN A 6 -7.37 -2.99 -8.79
C GLN A 6 -7.87 -1.62 -8.32
N PHE A 7 -7.14 -0.55 -8.60
CA PHE A 7 -7.38 0.77 -8.03
C PHE A 7 -7.85 1.73 -9.12
N SER A 8 -9.12 2.09 -9.07
CA SER A 8 -9.73 3.03 -10.02
C SER A 8 -9.22 4.46 -9.73
N GLN A 9 -8.96 5.27 -10.76
CA GLN A 9 -8.59 6.68 -10.56
C GLN A 9 -9.74 7.54 -9.98
N THR A 10 -10.98 7.04 -10.06
CA THR A 10 -12.14 7.68 -9.43
C THR A 10 -12.04 7.61 -7.91
N ASP A 11 -11.62 6.47 -7.37
CA ASP A 11 -11.62 6.19 -5.93
C ASP A 11 -10.23 6.34 -5.29
N PHE A 12 -9.17 6.28 -6.11
CA PHE A 12 -7.78 6.29 -5.66
C PHE A 12 -6.93 7.36 -6.37
N THR A 13 -5.89 7.80 -5.68
CA THR A 13 -4.81 8.63 -6.21
C THR A 13 -3.58 7.75 -6.43
N HIS A 14 -2.96 7.85 -7.60
CA HIS A 14 -1.77 7.09 -7.96
C HIS A 14 -0.62 8.08 -8.16
N ILE A 15 0.47 7.89 -7.43
CA ILE A 15 1.66 8.73 -7.49
C ILE A 15 2.86 7.81 -7.70
N VAL A 16 3.75 8.19 -8.60
CA VAL A 16 5.07 7.57 -8.77
C VAL A 16 6.10 8.66 -8.45
N ASP A 17 7.02 8.37 -7.54
CA ASP A 17 8.08 9.32 -7.17
C ASP A 17 9.33 9.16 -8.06
N ASP A 18 10.38 9.94 -7.77
CA ASP A 18 11.63 9.95 -8.52
C ASP A 18 12.46 8.66 -8.37
N ARG A 19 12.11 7.79 -7.41
CA ARG A 19 12.72 6.47 -7.19
C ARG A 19 11.93 5.35 -7.88
N ALA A 20 10.85 5.68 -8.58
CA ALA A 20 9.86 4.77 -9.10
C ALA A 20 9.11 3.98 -8.00
N ASP A 21 9.07 4.51 -6.77
CA ASP A 21 8.18 3.99 -5.73
C ASP A 21 6.74 4.41 -6.09
N VAL A 22 5.80 3.46 -5.98
CA VAL A 22 4.39 3.68 -6.33
C VAL A 22 3.58 3.84 -5.04
N HIS A 23 2.80 4.90 -4.98
CA HIS A 23 1.92 5.23 -3.88
C HIS A 23 0.47 5.28 -4.38
N ILE A 24 -0.37 4.42 -3.82
CA ILE A 24 -1.80 4.39 -4.10
C ILE A 24 -2.54 4.66 -2.81
N SER A 25 -3.35 5.72 -2.79
CA SER A 25 -4.16 6.09 -1.62
C SER A 25 -5.61 6.26 -2.00
N SER A 26 -6.53 5.75 -1.16
CA SER A 26 -7.94 6.03 -1.36
C SER A 26 -8.21 7.52 -1.13
N ARG A 27 -9.12 8.10 -1.90
CA ARG A 27 -9.45 9.54 -1.80
C ARG A 27 -10.07 9.92 -0.47
N ASP A 28 -10.66 8.96 0.25
CA ASP A 28 -11.18 9.14 1.60
C ASP A 28 -10.10 9.02 2.70
N GLY A 29 -8.85 8.74 2.33
CA GLY A 29 -7.71 8.64 3.24
C GLY A 29 -7.68 7.38 4.13
N ARG A 30 -8.50 6.37 3.82
CA ARG A 30 -8.64 5.16 4.66
C ARG A 30 -7.74 4.00 4.26
N PHE A 31 -7.27 3.96 3.02
CA PHE A 31 -6.44 2.89 2.48
C PHE A 31 -5.20 3.48 1.82
N TYR A 32 -4.07 2.81 2.05
CA TYR A 32 -2.81 3.09 1.37
C TYR A 32 -2.13 1.78 0.96
N LEU A 33 -1.63 1.74 -0.28
CA LEU A 33 -0.71 0.74 -0.80
C LEU A 33 0.55 1.46 -1.29
N GLY A 34 1.71 1.04 -0.79
CA GLY A 34 3.02 1.42 -1.31
C GLY A 34 3.71 0.23 -1.96
N TYR A 35 4.33 0.45 -3.11
CA TYR A 35 5.25 -0.48 -3.77
C TYR A 35 6.63 0.16 -3.86
N PHE A 36 7.62 -0.55 -3.35
CA PHE A 36 9.01 -0.11 -3.25
C PHE A 36 9.89 -1.18 -3.91
N PRO A 37 10.12 -1.13 -5.23
CA PRO A 37 10.82 -2.19 -5.96
C PRO A 37 12.22 -2.48 -5.43
N ASN A 38 12.89 -1.46 -4.88
CA ASN A 38 14.23 -1.57 -4.31
C ASN A 38 14.21 -1.66 -2.78
N GLY A 39 13.02 -1.79 -2.18
CA GLY A 39 12.78 -1.72 -0.75
C GLY A 39 12.48 -0.29 -0.27
N ARG A 40 11.72 -0.18 0.81
CA ARG A 40 11.29 1.10 1.36
C ARG A 40 12.43 1.81 2.09
N PRO A 41 12.78 3.05 1.73
CA PRO A 41 13.81 3.81 2.43
C PRO A 41 13.41 4.10 3.88
N GLY A 42 14.40 4.12 4.78
CA GLY A 42 14.29 4.71 6.10
C GLY A 42 14.00 6.21 6.04
N GLY A 43 13.73 6.85 7.18
CA GLY A 43 13.30 8.25 7.26
C GLY A 43 14.26 9.28 6.63
N ALA A 44 13.96 10.57 6.80
CA ALA A 44 14.63 11.69 6.12
C ALA A 44 16.18 11.75 6.21
N ASP A 45 16.80 10.97 7.13
CA ASP A 45 18.23 10.94 7.39
C ASP A 45 18.87 9.54 7.26
N GLU A 46 18.18 8.55 6.66
CA GLU A 46 18.54 7.14 6.79
C GLU A 46 18.88 6.46 5.44
N ASP A 47 20.18 6.27 5.18
CA ASP A 47 20.77 5.57 4.03
C ASP A 47 20.51 4.04 3.98
N TRP A 48 19.62 3.51 4.81
CA TRP A 48 19.30 2.08 4.82
C TRP A 48 17.91 1.85 4.23
N VAL A 49 17.88 0.96 3.25
CA VAL A 49 16.65 0.49 2.63
C VAL A 49 16.16 -0.72 3.42
N THR A 50 14.93 -0.66 3.91
CA THR A 50 14.29 -1.82 4.54
C THR A 50 13.95 -2.87 3.48
N GLY A 51 13.86 -4.14 3.87
CA GLY A 51 13.40 -5.21 2.97
C GLY A 51 11.92 -5.12 2.61
N GLU A 52 11.21 -4.04 2.95
CA GLU A 52 9.79 -3.86 2.67
C GLU A 52 9.59 -3.48 1.20
N GLY A 53 9.17 -4.45 0.39
CA GLY A 53 8.83 -4.23 -1.02
C GLY A 53 7.40 -3.74 -1.21
N TRP A 54 6.50 -4.08 -0.29
CA TRP A 54 5.11 -3.63 -0.31
C TRP A 54 4.65 -3.25 1.07
N VAL A 55 3.80 -2.22 1.15
CA VAL A 55 3.18 -1.77 2.40
C VAL A 55 1.71 -1.55 2.16
N ILE A 56 0.86 -2.21 2.94
CA ILE A 56 -0.57 -1.88 3.04
C ILE A 56 -0.79 -1.23 4.41
N ALA A 57 -1.46 -0.08 4.43
CA ALA A 57 -1.92 0.56 5.65
C ALA A 57 -3.41 0.89 5.54
N VAL A 58 -4.14 0.59 6.61
CA VAL A 58 -5.57 0.85 6.73
C VAL A 58 -5.82 1.67 7.98
N THR A 59 -6.47 2.82 7.79
CA THR A 59 -6.79 3.73 8.88
C THR A 59 -7.87 3.12 9.77
N GLY A 60 -7.71 3.29 11.08
CA GLY A 60 -8.69 2.87 12.06
C GLY A 60 -9.91 3.78 12.15
N THR A 61 -10.82 3.40 13.02
CA THR A 61 -11.95 4.22 13.46
C THR A 61 -11.79 4.51 14.96
N ALA A 62 -12.73 5.24 15.55
CA ALA A 62 -12.74 5.43 17.01
C ALA A 62 -12.87 4.11 17.79
N ASN A 63 -13.46 3.06 17.17
CA ASN A 63 -13.79 1.79 17.84
C ASN A 63 -12.92 0.62 17.39
N VAL A 64 -12.24 0.72 16.25
CA VAL A 64 -11.44 -0.36 15.67
C VAL A 64 -10.08 0.21 15.26
N PRO A 65 -8.96 -0.31 15.80
CA PRO A 65 -7.65 0.21 15.44
C PRO A 65 -7.36 -0.04 13.95
N GLY A 66 -6.60 0.89 13.36
CA GLY A 66 -6.01 0.67 12.05
C GLY A 66 -4.91 -0.39 12.12
N TYR A 67 -4.41 -0.78 10.97
CA TYR A 67 -3.30 -1.73 10.92
C TYR A 67 -2.41 -1.46 9.71
N ARG A 68 -1.24 -2.08 9.77
CA ARG A 68 -0.23 -2.02 8.73
C ARG A 68 0.37 -3.41 8.51
N ILE A 69 0.57 -3.77 7.26
CA ILE A 69 1.21 -5.02 6.83
C ILE A 69 2.32 -4.66 5.84
N ALA A 70 3.48 -5.33 5.95
CA ALA A 70 4.56 -5.23 4.99
C ALA A 70 4.84 -6.60 4.37
N PHE A 71 5.22 -6.60 3.11
CA PHE A 71 5.70 -7.76 2.38
C PHE A 71 7.11 -7.48 1.85
N SER A 72 7.91 -8.52 1.69
CA SER A 72 9.27 -8.37 1.17
C SER A 72 9.29 -7.98 -0.31
N THR A 73 10.43 -7.49 -0.80
CA THR A 73 10.69 -7.28 -2.24
C THR A 73 10.52 -8.55 -3.07
N ASP A 74 10.75 -9.71 -2.47
CA ASP A 74 10.62 -11.01 -3.13
C ASP A 74 9.19 -11.55 -3.14
N THR A 75 8.24 -10.86 -2.52
CA THR A 75 6.84 -11.32 -2.47
C THR A 75 6.19 -11.16 -3.85
N PRO A 76 5.62 -12.22 -4.44
CA PRO A 76 4.90 -12.14 -5.71
C PRO A 76 3.78 -11.11 -5.66
N ALA A 77 3.67 -10.31 -6.73
CA ALA A 77 2.69 -9.25 -6.82
C ALA A 77 1.26 -9.78 -6.70
N GLU A 78 0.96 -10.97 -7.23
CA GLU A 78 -0.37 -11.58 -7.12
C GLU A 78 -0.82 -11.81 -5.66
N ILE A 79 0.11 -12.14 -4.74
CA ILE A 79 -0.23 -12.33 -3.33
C ILE A 79 -0.64 -11.01 -2.68
N VAL A 80 0.08 -9.94 -3.03
CA VAL A 80 -0.25 -8.58 -2.55
C VAL A 80 -1.56 -8.11 -3.15
N ALA A 81 -1.82 -8.45 -4.42
CA ALA A 81 -3.07 -8.16 -5.11
C ALA A 81 -4.27 -8.85 -4.41
N ASP A 82 -4.14 -10.12 -4.08
CA ASP A 82 -5.19 -10.88 -3.39
C ASP A 82 -5.44 -10.33 -1.98
N ALA A 83 -4.38 -9.99 -1.25
CA ALA A 83 -4.48 -9.36 0.05
C ALA A 83 -5.21 -8.00 -0.04
N ALA A 84 -4.82 -7.13 -0.97
CA ALA A 84 -5.46 -5.83 -1.18
C ALA A 84 -6.94 -5.97 -1.53
N ALA A 85 -7.30 -6.85 -2.48
CA ALA A 85 -8.68 -7.13 -2.84
C ALA A 85 -9.51 -7.63 -1.65
N ARG A 86 -8.94 -8.51 -0.81
CA ARG A 86 -9.62 -9.01 0.39
C ARG A 86 -9.85 -7.89 1.42
N ILE A 87 -8.90 -6.99 1.57
CA ILE A 87 -9.01 -5.84 2.46
C ILE A 87 -10.11 -4.89 1.95
N LEU A 88 -10.07 -4.49 0.67
CA LEU A 88 -11.07 -3.60 0.08
C LEU A 88 -12.49 -4.16 0.16
N SER A 89 -12.67 -5.47 -0.04
CA SER A 89 -13.99 -6.11 0.05
C SER A 89 -14.53 -6.27 1.47
N THR A 90 -13.67 -6.21 2.49
CA THR A 90 -14.07 -6.35 3.90
C THR A 90 -14.12 -5.02 4.65
N SER A 91 -13.44 -4.01 4.14
CA SER A 91 -13.51 -2.63 4.63
C SER A 91 -14.86 -2.01 4.28
N ARG A 92 -15.78 -1.99 5.24
CA ARG A 92 -17.08 -1.30 5.10
C ARG A 92 -16.95 0.15 5.56
N PRO A 93 -17.46 1.12 4.79
CA PRO A 93 -17.73 2.44 5.33
C PRO A 93 -18.64 2.30 6.57
N LEU A 94 -18.27 2.93 7.68
CA LEU A 94 -19.20 3.19 8.78
C LEU A 94 -20.23 4.23 8.35
#